data_AF-A0A350WNA2-F1
#
_entry.id   AF-A0A350WNA2-F1
#
_cell.length_a   1.000
_cell.length_b   1.000
_cell.length_c   1.000
_cell.angle_alpha   90.00
_cell.angle_beta   90.00
_cell.angle_gamma   90.00
#
_symmetry.space_group_name_H-M   'P 1'
#
loop_
_entity.id
_entity.type
_entity.pdbx_description
1 polymer ?
#
loop_
_entity_poly.entity_id
_entity_poly.type
_entity_poly.pdbx_seq_one_letter_code
_entity_poly.pdbx_strand_id
1 'polypeptide(L)' 'MDNKVLQVIVALFIPPLAVYMKNGKIDNDFWINVIATLIGGLPGVIHALWVILR' A
#
# COMPACT_ATOMS: atom_id res chain seq x y z
N MET A 1 10.69 13.89 1.15
CA MET A 1 9.48 14.71 0.92
C MET A 1 8.31 13.75 0.90
N ASP A 2 7.76 13.45 2.08
CA ASP A 2 6.67 12.49 2.25
C ASP A 2 5.35 13.11 1.79
N ASN A 3 5.14 13.10 0.47
CA ASN A 3 3.87 13.52 -0.12
C ASN A 3 2.84 12.43 0.14
N LYS A 4 2.30 12.40 1.37
CA LYS A 4 1.26 11.45 1.82
C LYS A 4 0.09 11.39 0.83
N VAL A 5 -0.26 12.53 0.23
CA VAL A 5 -1.29 12.64 -0.82
C VAL A 5 -0.96 11.76 -2.04
N LEU A 6 0.29 11.80 -2.51
CA LEU A 6 0.74 10.97 -3.64
C LEU A 6 0.70 9.48 -3.29
N GLN A 7 1.15 9.11 -2.09
CA GLN A 7 1.09 7.72 -1.62
C GLN A 7 -0.35 7.20 -1.52
N VAL A 8 -1.28 8.02 -1.03
CA VAL A 8 -2.71 7.66 -0.96
C VAL A 8 -3.32 7.48 -2.35
N ILE A 9 -2.99 8.36 -3.30
CA ILE A 9 -3.44 8.21 -4.70
C ILE A 9 -2.90 6.91 -5.30
N VAL A 10 -1.60 6.64 -5.14
CA VAL A 10 -0.98 5.40 -5.63
C VAL A 10 -1.56 4.18 -4.93
N ALA A 11 -1.93 4.28 -3.65
CA ALA A 11 -2.51 3.17 -2.89
C ALA A 11 -3.87 2.72 -3.42
N LEU A 12 -4.62 3.63 -4.04
CA LEU A 12 -5.93 3.35 -4.62
C LEU A 12 -5.83 2.57 -5.95
N PHE A 13 -4.81 2.88 -6.76
CA PHE A 13 -4.59 2.22 -8.06
C PHE A 13 -3.72 0.98 -7.95
N ILE A 14 -2.61 1.08 -7.21
CA ILE A 14 -1.60 0.03 -7.04
C ILE A 14 -1.19 -0.02 -5.54
N PRO A 15 -2.04 -0.61 -4.67
CA PRO A 15 -1.78 -0.73 -3.24
C PRO A 15 -0.40 -1.29 -2.85
N PRO A 16 0.14 -2.35 -3.48
CA PRO A 16 1.47 -2.86 -3.14
C PRO A 16 2.60 -1.88 -3.50
N LEU A 17 2.45 -1.09 -4.57
CA LEU A 17 3.45 -0.09 -4.96
C LEU A 17 3.49 1.08 -3.96
N ALA A 18 2.34 1.51 -3.46
CA ALA A 18 2.28 2.57 -2.46
C ALA A 18 2.94 2.18 -1.13
N VAL A 19 2.72 0.93 -0.69
CA VAL A 19 3.38 0.38 0.51
C VAL A 19 4.87 0.24 0.31
N TYR A 20 5.32 -0.23 -0.86
CA TYR A 20 6.74 -0.27 -1.19
C TYR A 20 7.37 1.14 -1.18
N MET A 21 6.68 2.14 -1.72
CA MET A 21 7.18 3.52 -1.78
C MET A 21 7.20 4.20 -0.40
N LYS A 22 6.31 3.81 0.52
CA LYS A 22 6.28 4.28 1.92
C LYS A 22 7.36 3.61 2.77
N ASN A 23 7.49 2.28 2.68
CA ASN A 23 8.43 1.52 3.50
C ASN A 23 9.86 1.53 2.93
N GLY A 24 10.01 1.77 1.61
CA GLY A 24 11.29 1.74 0.90
C GLY A 24 11.91 0.34 0.77
N LYS A 25 11.18 -0.70 1.19
CA LYS A 25 11.64 -2.09 1.26
C LYS A 25 10.50 -3.06 1.04
N ILE A 26 10.83 -4.22 0.48
CA ILE A 26 9.91 -5.35 0.35
C ILE A 26 9.84 -6.03 1.71
N ASP A 27 8.82 -5.68 2.46
CA ASP A 27 8.55 -6.22 3.80
C ASP A 27 7.26 -7.04 3.82
N ASN A 28 6.92 -7.61 4.98
CA ASN A 28 5.67 -8.36 5.14
C ASN A 28 4.43 -7.55 4.71
N ASP A 29 4.39 -6.23 4.94
CA ASP A 29 3.29 -5.37 4.50
C ASP A 29 3.14 -5.34 2.96
N PHE A 30 4.25 -5.45 2.21
CA PHE A 30 4.19 -5.52 0.75
C PHE A 30 3.54 -6.84 0.30
N TRP A 31 3.98 -7.97 0.87
CA TRP A 31 3.43 -9.28 0.55
C TRP A 31 1.98 -9.43 0.96
N ILE A 32 1.61 -8.90 2.13
CA ILE A 32 0.21 -8.82 2.58
C ILE A 32 -0.61 -8.04 1.56
N ASN A 33 -0.13 -6.90 1.05
CA ASN A 33 -0.84 -6.15 0.04
C ASN A 33 -0.93 -6.86 -1.31
N VAL A 34 0.11 -7.57 -1.74
CA VAL A 34 0.07 -8.37 -2.97
C VAL A 34 -1.00 -9.45 -2.85
N ILE A 35 -1.03 -10.20 -1.75
CA ILE A 35 -2.03 -11.23 -1.51
C ILE A 35 -3.42 -10.60 -1.41
N ALA A 36 -3.59 -9.56 -0.60
CA ALA A 36 -4.87 -8.87 -0.42
C ALA A 36 -5.43 -8.28 -1.74
N THR A 37 -4.55 -7.84 -2.64
CA THR A 37 -4.95 -7.38 -3.98
C THR A 37 -5.46 -8.54 -4.83
N LEU A 38 -4.85 -9.74 -4.71
CA LEU A 38 -5.26 -10.95 -5.44
C LEU A 38 -6.57 -11.57 -4.96
N ILE A 39 -6.89 -11.50 -3.66
CA ILE A 39 -8.14 -12.09 -3.10
C ILE A 39 -9.36 -11.16 -3.19
N GLY A 40 -9.18 -9.86 -3.43
CA GLY A 40 -10.32 -8.95 -3.49
C GLY A 40 -10.07 -7.45 -3.55
N GLY A 41 -8.82 -6.98 -3.74
CA GLY A 41 -8.49 -5.56 -3.96
C GLY A 41 -8.73 -4.62 -2.77
N LEU A 42 -9.98 -4.54 -2.31
CA LEU A 42 -10.44 -3.80 -1.13
C LEU A 42 -9.58 -4.01 0.13
N PRO A 43 -9.28 -5.24 0.58
CA PRO A 43 -8.47 -5.43 1.78
C PRO A 43 -7.05 -4.89 1.60
N GLY A 44 -6.52 -4.90 0.37
CA GLY A 44 -5.21 -4.33 0.05
C GLY A 44 -5.21 -2.80 0.09
N VAL A 45 -6.29 -2.15 -0.37
CA VAL A 45 -6.43 -0.69 -0.25
C VAL A 45 -6.52 -0.25 1.21
N ILE A 46 -7.30 -0.95 2.04
CA ILE A 46 -7.43 -0.64 3.48
C ILE A 46 -6.08 -0.81 4.19
N HIS A 47 -5.38 -1.92 3.94
CA HIS A 47 -4.07 -2.15 4.54
C HIS A 47 -3.02 -1.14 4.05
N ALA A 48 -3.00 -0.81 2.75
CA ALA A 48 -2.12 0.24 2.21
C ALA A 48 -2.34 1.58 2.91
N LEU A 49 -3.61 2.00 3.06
CA LEU A 49 -3.97 3.23 3.75
C LEU A 49 -3.52 3.21 5.20
N TRP A 50 -3.71 2.08 5.90
CA TRP A 50 -3.23 1.93 7.29
C TRP A 50 -1.72 2.10 7.39
N VAL A 51 -0.94 1.47 6.50
CA VAL A 51 0.54 1.60 6.47
C VAL A 51 0.98 3.04 6.13
N ILE A 52 0.26 3.75 5.26
CA ILE A 52 0.59 5.12 4.86
C ILE A 52 0.21 6.15 5.93
N LEU A 53 -0.94 5.94 6.60
CA LEU A 53 -1.44 6.79 7.68
C LEU A 53 -0.71 6.56 9.00
N ARG A 54 -0.13 5.38 9.19
CA ARG A 54 0.83 5.07 10.25
C ARG A 54 2.14 5.86 10.08
#